data_AF-U7R3L3-F1
#
_entry.id   AF-U7R3L3-F1
#
_cell.length_a   1.000
_cell.length_b   1.000
_cell.length_c   1.000
_cell.angle_alpha   90.00
_cell.angle_beta   90.00
_cell.angle_gamma   90.00
#
_symmetry.space_group_name_H-M   'P 1'
#
loop_
_entity.id
_entity.type
_entity.pdbx_description
1 polymer ?
#
loop_
_entity_poly.entity_id
_entity_poly.type
_entity_poly.pdbx_seq_one_letter_code
_entity_poly.pdbx_strand_id
1 'polypeptide(L)'
;MKIFNLTIGESSPSEYLMNAGNTSISGVKQDIGQITAHCRRWPIWVVGVSLSVSALFSTPVLAYKAEIIDWVPQLAIVALGQPVLDGENNNGKPVRYPPKGTKNLIGVFPSRFNVEFPETEYPTVLKDLMLWVRAQNRLFVVPHVVTGKYTCEMTAYRKDKAAGKAKSTLFTDAVVVNKDIHWFKGDSNVMESKLVDLNYTVSCKGTGFSWQRKPEEKVKFESDWKNGVPSIEMQDSKDPNYYIYNVAFWSPPGGLNPNFKDPAVVQPHAENNDNQQKVTP
;
A
#
# COMPACT_ATOMS: atom_id res chain seq x y z
N MET A 1 29.28 40.91 -41.08
CA MET A 1 30.62 40.45 -41.51
C MET A 1 31.67 41.47 -41.07
N LYS A 2 32.38 41.18 -39.98
CA LYS A 2 33.78 41.51 -39.66
C LYS A 2 34.00 41.25 -38.16
N ILE A 3 34.77 40.21 -37.89
CA ILE A 3 35.42 39.88 -36.60
C ILE A 3 36.75 40.64 -36.57
N PHE A 4 37.20 41.12 -35.40
CA PHE A 4 38.59 41.25 -34.91
C PHE A 4 38.54 41.94 -33.53
N ASN A 5 39.49 41.83 -32.58
CA ASN A 5 40.31 40.76 -32.03
C ASN A 5 40.82 41.28 -30.66
N LEU A 6 41.04 40.36 -29.71
CA LEU A 6 41.84 40.43 -28.46
C LEU A 6 42.88 41.56 -28.27
N THR A 7 43.00 42.03 -27.02
CA THR A 7 44.29 42.36 -26.38
C THR A 7 44.30 42.00 -24.89
N ILE A 8 45.41 41.39 -24.47
CA ILE A 8 45.78 40.90 -23.13
C ILE A 8 46.59 42.00 -22.42
N GLY A 9 46.50 42.08 -21.08
CA GLY A 9 47.44 42.85 -20.25
C GLY A 9 47.36 42.45 -18.78
N GLU A 10 48.36 41.69 -18.33
CA GLU A 10 48.61 41.21 -16.97
C GLU A 10 49.06 42.32 -15.99
N SER A 11 48.71 42.16 -14.71
CA SER A 11 49.65 42.42 -13.61
C SER A 11 49.25 41.63 -12.34
N SER A 12 50.09 40.64 -12.01
CA SER A 12 50.27 39.96 -10.70
C SER A 12 51.28 40.80 -9.85
N PRO A 13 51.63 40.55 -8.56
CA PRO A 13 51.46 39.30 -7.79
C PRO A 13 51.20 39.38 -6.26
N SER A 14 50.93 38.19 -5.68
CA SER A 14 51.43 37.62 -4.39
C SER A 14 51.32 38.44 -3.09
N GLU A 15 51.11 37.91 -1.90
CA GLU A 15 50.96 36.58 -1.31
C GLU A 15 50.71 36.87 0.19
N TYR A 16 49.78 36.16 0.84
CA TYR A 16 50.02 35.64 2.20
C TYR A 16 49.13 34.41 2.40
N LEU A 17 49.79 33.27 2.57
CA LEU A 17 49.25 31.96 2.94
C LEU A 17 50.04 31.48 4.17
N MET A 18 49.37 31.00 5.21
CA MET A 18 49.76 29.83 6.03
C MET A 18 48.45 29.28 6.65
N ASN A 19 47.90 28.12 6.27
CA ASN A 19 48.30 26.72 6.48
C ASN A 19 48.47 26.25 7.94
N ALA A 20 47.52 25.44 8.40
CA ALA A 20 47.66 24.26 9.27
C ALA A 20 46.29 23.55 9.27
N GLY A 21 46.12 22.24 9.14
CA GLY A 21 47.01 21.09 9.07
C GLY A 21 46.13 19.84 8.92
N ASN A 22 46.70 18.82 8.29
CA ASN A 22 46.07 17.60 7.77
C ASN A 22 45.42 16.71 8.86
N THR A 23 44.52 15.79 8.49
CA THR A 23 44.73 14.31 8.50
C THR A 23 43.37 13.57 8.43
N SER A 24 43.42 12.38 7.85
CA SER A 24 42.40 11.59 7.16
C SER A 24 41.78 10.44 8.01
N ILE A 25 40.85 9.70 7.37
CA ILE A 25 40.49 8.27 7.54
C ILE A 25 39.20 7.92 8.33
N SER A 26 38.26 7.37 7.56
CA SER A 26 37.22 6.35 7.82
C SER A 26 36.38 6.37 9.11
N GLY A 27 35.07 6.24 8.92
CA GLY A 27 34.24 5.50 9.88
C GLY A 27 32.80 5.96 9.96
N VAL A 28 31.90 5.08 9.54
CA VAL A 28 30.51 4.96 10.01
C VAL A 28 29.51 6.01 9.48
N LYS A 29 28.82 5.64 8.40
CA LYS A 29 27.53 6.19 8.02
C LYS A 29 26.47 5.58 8.94
N GLN A 30 26.11 6.28 10.01
CA GLN A 30 24.91 5.99 10.79
C GLN A 30 23.70 6.64 10.08
N ASP A 31 23.07 5.90 9.17
CA ASP A 31 21.72 6.23 8.71
C ASP A 31 20.72 5.77 9.80
N ILE A 32 20.56 6.60 10.84
CA ILE A 32 19.41 6.58 11.73
C ILE A 32 18.81 7.98 11.70
N GLY A 33 17.84 8.17 10.81
CA GLY A 33 17.02 9.37 10.76
C GLY A 33 15.56 8.95 10.69
N GLN A 34 14.89 8.96 11.84
CA GLN A 34 13.43 8.96 11.95
C GLN A 34 12.87 10.03 10.99
N ILE A 35 12.13 9.63 9.97
CA ILE A 35 11.38 10.58 9.14
C ILE A 35 10.15 10.99 9.93
N THR A 36 10.32 12.04 10.72
CA THR A 36 9.29 12.94 11.19
C THR A 36 8.37 13.28 10.01
N ALA A 37 7.09 12.93 10.14
CA ALA A 37 6.07 13.24 9.16
C ALA A 37 6.07 14.75 8.85
N HIS A 38 6.48 15.13 7.64
CA HIS A 38 6.32 16.49 7.14
C HIS A 38 4.83 16.78 6.91
N CYS A 39 4.14 17.22 7.97
CA CYS A 39 2.82 17.81 7.90
C CYS A 39 2.92 19.19 7.22
N ARG A 40 2.61 19.26 5.92
CA ARG A 40 2.37 20.53 5.23
C ARG A 40 0.98 21.01 5.62
N ARG A 41 0.93 21.85 6.67
CA ARG A 41 -0.26 22.52 7.21
C ARG A 41 -0.87 23.43 6.13
N TRP A 42 -2.04 23.09 5.61
CA TRP A 42 -2.82 24.00 4.78
C TRP A 42 -3.79 24.81 5.66
N PRO A 43 -3.96 26.12 5.44
CA PRO A 43 -4.95 26.91 6.16
C PRO A 43 -6.34 26.65 5.59
N ILE A 44 -7.30 26.41 6.49
CA ILE A 44 -8.72 26.27 6.17
C ILE A 44 -9.26 27.65 5.77
N TRP A 45 -9.77 27.78 4.55
CA TRP A 45 -10.68 28.85 4.19
C TRP A 45 -12.05 28.27 3.86
N VAL A 46 -13.03 28.69 4.64
CA VAL A 46 -14.46 28.47 4.44
C VAL A 46 -14.93 29.50 3.40
N VAL A 47 -15.42 29.08 2.24
CA VAL A 47 -16.53 29.73 1.51
C VAL A 47 -17.22 28.66 0.66
N GLY A 48 -18.53 28.53 0.83
CA GLY A 48 -19.34 27.48 0.21
C GLY A 48 -19.61 27.67 -1.28
N VAL A 49 -19.84 26.54 -1.94
CA VAL A 49 -20.81 26.40 -3.02
C VAL A 49 -21.48 25.04 -2.87
N SER A 50 -22.79 25.06 -2.67
CA SER A 50 -23.70 23.92 -2.73
C SER A 50 -23.88 23.46 -4.18
N LEU A 51 -23.60 22.18 -4.49
CA LEU A 51 -24.34 21.39 -5.48
C LEU A 51 -24.25 19.90 -5.13
N SER A 52 -25.41 19.32 -4.84
CA SER A 52 -25.67 17.91 -4.56
C SER A 52 -25.40 17.02 -5.77
N VAL A 53 -24.72 15.88 -5.57
CA VAL A 53 -25.15 14.49 -5.91
C VAL A 53 -24.10 13.53 -5.32
N SER A 54 -24.51 12.74 -4.33
CA SER A 54 -24.02 11.39 -4.00
C SER A 54 -22.51 11.10 -3.94
N ALA A 55 -21.88 11.34 -2.79
CA ALA A 55 -20.76 10.52 -2.32
C ALA A 55 -20.78 10.48 -0.78
N LEU A 56 -21.05 9.28 -0.27
CA LEU A 56 -21.21 8.97 1.15
C LEU A 56 -19.88 9.14 1.91
N PHE A 57 -19.94 9.94 2.98
CA PHE A 57 -19.04 10.01 4.14
C PHE A 57 -17.53 10.09 3.89
N SER A 58 -17.03 11.31 3.68
CA SER A 58 -15.69 11.67 4.12
C SER A 58 -15.73 11.97 5.63
N THR A 59 -15.70 10.93 6.46
CA THR A 59 -15.41 11.16 7.88
C THR A 59 -14.01 11.75 7.98
N PRO A 60 -13.78 12.79 8.80
CA PRO A 60 -12.45 13.19 9.17
C PRO A 60 -11.89 12.06 10.03
N VAL A 61 -11.23 11.08 9.39
CA VAL A 61 -10.49 10.09 10.14
C VAL A 61 -9.44 10.90 10.90
N LEU A 62 -9.53 10.91 12.23
CA LEU A 62 -8.46 11.35 13.12
C LEU A 62 -7.29 10.38 12.91
N ALA A 63 -6.58 10.55 11.81
CA ALA A 63 -5.52 9.68 11.31
C ALA A 63 -4.21 9.84 12.09
N TYR A 64 -4.26 10.40 13.31
CA TYR A 64 -3.05 10.80 14.02
C TYR A 64 -2.24 9.61 14.57
N LYS A 65 -2.82 8.39 14.62
CA LYS A 65 -2.15 7.19 15.18
C LYS A 65 -2.46 5.86 14.47
N ALA A 66 -3.00 5.88 13.25
CA ALA A 66 -3.23 4.62 12.53
C ALA A 66 -1.88 3.97 12.18
N GLU A 67 -1.77 2.64 12.35
CA GLU A 67 -0.57 1.92 11.96
C GLU A 67 -0.49 1.81 10.43
N ILE A 68 0.56 2.36 9.85
CA ILE A 68 0.82 2.37 8.41
C ILE A 68 1.91 1.34 8.09
N ILE A 69 1.58 0.37 7.25
CA ILE A 69 2.46 -0.76 6.96
C ILE A 69 2.74 -0.82 5.47
N ASP A 70 4.00 -0.70 5.06
CA ASP A 70 4.31 -0.91 3.65
C ASP A 70 4.08 -2.37 3.24
N TRP A 71 3.28 -2.60 2.19
CA TRP A 71 3.22 -3.92 1.55
C TRP A 71 4.44 -4.16 0.66
N VAL A 72 4.71 -5.43 0.33
CA VAL A 72 5.95 -5.85 -0.36
C VAL A 72 5.71 -6.02 -1.87
N PRO A 73 6.20 -5.10 -2.73
CA PRO A 73 5.86 -5.12 -4.16
C PRO A 73 6.40 -6.30 -4.93
N GLN A 74 7.59 -6.77 -4.56
CA GLN A 74 8.23 -7.92 -5.21
C GLN A 74 7.36 -9.16 -5.07
N LEU A 75 6.78 -9.38 -3.88
CA LEU A 75 5.89 -10.51 -3.62
C LEU A 75 4.54 -10.35 -4.33
N ALA A 76 4.05 -9.11 -4.47
CA ALA A 76 2.87 -8.83 -5.27
C ALA A 76 3.09 -9.17 -6.76
N ILE A 77 4.26 -8.81 -7.32
CA ILE A 77 4.62 -9.16 -8.71
C ILE A 77 4.72 -10.68 -8.89
N VAL A 78 5.36 -11.39 -7.95
CA VAL A 78 5.43 -12.86 -7.97
C VAL A 78 4.03 -13.48 -8.00
N ALA A 79 3.05 -12.85 -7.35
CA ALA A 79 1.68 -13.35 -7.35
C ALA A 79 0.98 -13.22 -8.71
N LEU A 80 1.39 -12.26 -9.56
CA LEU A 80 0.89 -12.13 -10.93
C LEU A 80 1.33 -13.29 -11.83
N GLY A 81 2.47 -13.93 -11.54
CA GLY A 81 3.05 -14.96 -12.41
C GLY A 81 3.50 -14.40 -13.76
N GLN A 82 3.67 -15.28 -14.75
CA GLN A 82 4.20 -14.94 -16.07
C GLN A 82 3.27 -15.46 -17.16
N PRO A 83 2.23 -14.69 -17.56
CA PRO A 83 1.37 -15.09 -18.66
C PRO A 83 2.10 -15.06 -19.99
N VAL A 84 1.72 -15.98 -20.87
CA VAL A 84 2.20 -16.04 -22.25
C VAL A 84 1.10 -15.51 -23.15
N LEU A 85 1.44 -14.52 -23.97
CA LEU A 85 0.52 -13.87 -24.91
C LEU A 85 0.76 -14.43 -26.31
N ASP A 86 -0.33 -14.69 -27.03
CA ASP A 86 -0.28 -15.02 -28.46
C ASP A 86 -0.39 -13.72 -29.28
N GLY A 87 0.76 -13.22 -29.74
CA GLY A 87 0.89 -11.89 -30.33
C GLY A 87 0.67 -10.74 -29.32
N GLU A 88 0.85 -9.50 -29.79
CA GLU A 88 0.74 -8.31 -28.93
C GLU A 88 -0.69 -8.06 -28.43
N ASN A 89 -1.70 -8.46 -29.21
CA ASN A 89 -3.10 -8.27 -28.87
C ASN A 89 -3.74 -9.47 -28.14
N ASN A 90 -2.97 -10.54 -27.86
CA ASN A 90 -3.45 -11.77 -27.24
C ASN A 90 -4.75 -12.33 -27.86
N ASN A 91 -4.86 -12.28 -29.20
CA ASN A 91 -6.06 -12.65 -29.96
C ASN A 91 -7.35 -11.97 -29.49
N GLY A 92 -7.26 -10.72 -29.02
CA GLY A 92 -8.39 -9.94 -28.50
C GLY A 92 -8.91 -10.41 -27.15
N LYS A 93 -8.23 -11.32 -26.46
CA LYS A 93 -8.61 -11.82 -25.13
C LYS A 93 -7.91 -11.04 -24.01
N PRO A 94 -8.56 -10.79 -22.87
CA PRO A 94 -7.90 -10.22 -21.70
C PRO A 94 -6.71 -11.05 -21.25
N VAL A 95 -5.65 -10.38 -20.80
CA VAL A 95 -4.49 -11.03 -20.18
C VAL A 95 -4.84 -11.36 -18.74
N ARG A 96 -4.66 -12.62 -18.34
CA ARG A 96 -5.01 -13.12 -17.01
C ARG A 96 -3.76 -13.38 -16.16
N TYR A 97 -3.86 -12.99 -14.89
CA TYR A 97 -2.84 -13.21 -13.86
C TYR A 97 -3.46 -13.93 -12.65
N PRO A 98 -2.86 -15.02 -12.13
CA PRO A 98 -1.91 -15.86 -12.85
C PRO A 98 -2.53 -16.43 -14.14
N PRO A 99 -1.71 -17.03 -15.03
CA PRO A 99 -2.19 -17.51 -16.34
C PRO A 99 -3.29 -18.56 -16.21
N LYS A 100 -3.27 -19.32 -15.12
CA LYS A 100 -4.29 -20.31 -14.76
C LYS A 100 -4.63 -20.22 -13.27
N GLY A 101 -5.92 -20.34 -12.95
CA GLY A 101 -6.40 -20.40 -11.58
C GLY A 101 -6.27 -19.07 -10.82
N THR A 102 -5.80 -19.16 -9.58
CA THR A 102 -5.65 -18.04 -8.64
C THR A 102 -4.34 -18.18 -7.87
N LYS A 103 -3.85 -17.08 -7.28
CA LYS A 103 -2.66 -17.06 -6.44
C LYS A 103 -2.95 -16.45 -5.07
N ASN A 104 -2.20 -16.88 -4.05
CA ASN A 104 -2.26 -16.27 -2.72
C ASN A 104 -1.20 -15.17 -2.60
N LEU A 105 -1.51 -14.10 -1.88
CA LEU A 105 -0.63 -12.96 -1.60
C LEU A 105 0.24 -13.25 -0.37
N ILE A 106 1.08 -14.28 -0.45
CA ILE A 106 1.92 -14.74 0.67
C ILE A 106 3.03 -13.72 0.93
N GLY A 107 3.12 -13.21 2.17
CA GLY A 107 4.16 -12.27 2.60
C GLY A 107 4.01 -10.84 2.04
N VAL A 108 3.03 -10.60 1.16
CA VAL A 108 2.74 -9.27 0.60
C VAL A 108 2.36 -8.27 1.70
N PHE A 109 1.69 -8.75 2.74
CA PHE A 109 1.26 -7.95 3.89
C PHE A 109 2.05 -8.37 5.14
N PRO A 110 3.12 -7.63 5.49
CA PRO A 110 3.89 -7.91 6.70
C PRO A 110 3.01 -7.81 7.94
N SER A 111 3.28 -8.67 8.94
CA SER A 111 2.62 -8.59 10.23
C SER A 111 3.21 -7.47 11.09
N ARG A 112 2.40 -6.96 12.02
CA ARG A 112 2.83 -6.02 13.06
C ARG A 112 2.52 -6.55 14.44
N PHE A 113 3.36 -6.19 15.39
CA PHE A 113 3.36 -6.69 16.76
C PHE A 113 3.51 -5.52 17.73
N ASN A 114 2.90 -5.62 18.91
CA ASN A 114 2.94 -4.58 19.95
C ASN A 114 2.45 -3.21 19.45
N VAL A 115 1.42 -3.20 18.62
CA VAL A 115 0.82 -1.97 18.10
C VAL A 115 -0.17 -1.42 19.13
N GLU A 116 -0.19 -0.10 19.30
CA GLU A 116 -1.16 0.56 20.16
C GLU A 116 -2.48 0.79 19.40
N PHE A 117 -3.60 0.69 20.10
CA PHE A 117 -4.88 1.11 19.53
C PHE A 117 -4.89 2.64 19.31
N PRO A 118 -5.61 3.14 18.28
CA PRO A 118 -5.82 4.57 18.10
C PRO A 118 -6.46 5.17 19.35
N GLU A 119 -6.11 6.41 19.67
CA GLU A 119 -6.82 7.17 20.70
C GLU A 119 -8.25 7.47 20.24
N THR A 120 -9.21 7.09 21.07
CA THR A 120 -10.63 7.37 20.89
C THR A 120 -11.04 8.56 21.74
N GLU A 121 -12.10 9.28 21.33
CA GLU A 121 -12.61 10.43 22.11
C GLU A 121 -13.16 9.99 23.47
N TYR A 122 -13.83 8.83 23.50
CA TYR A 122 -14.38 8.21 24.70
C TYR A 122 -13.54 7.00 25.11
N PRO A 123 -13.46 6.68 26.41
CA PRO A 123 -12.74 5.51 26.89
C PRO A 123 -13.46 4.22 26.47
N THR A 124 -13.10 3.70 25.30
CA THR A 124 -13.64 2.45 24.76
C THR A 124 -12.98 1.24 25.41
N VAL A 125 -13.78 0.21 25.69
CA VAL A 125 -13.31 -1.11 26.13
C VAL A 125 -13.37 -2.11 24.98
N LEU A 126 -12.49 -3.12 25.00
CA LEU A 126 -12.29 -4.01 23.85
C LEU A 126 -13.57 -4.74 23.40
N LYS A 127 -14.42 -5.17 24.35
CA LYS A 127 -15.66 -5.90 24.04
C LYS A 127 -16.69 -5.08 23.27
N ASP A 128 -16.65 -3.76 23.40
CA ASP A 128 -17.58 -2.84 22.73
C ASP A 128 -17.06 -2.42 21.34
N LEU A 129 -15.86 -2.88 20.96
CA LEU A 129 -15.20 -2.53 19.71
C LEU A 129 -15.74 -3.35 18.53
N MET A 130 -16.25 -2.67 17.53
CA MET A 130 -16.63 -3.21 16.23
C MET A 130 -15.49 -3.02 15.23
N LEU A 131 -15.16 -4.06 14.47
CA LEU A 131 -14.09 -4.06 13.48
C LEU A 131 -14.58 -4.52 12.11
N TRP A 132 -14.03 -3.95 11.04
CA TRP A 132 -14.20 -4.49 9.69
C TRP A 132 -12.95 -4.23 8.84
N VAL A 133 -12.81 -4.99 7.75
CA VAL A 133 -11.75 -4.78 6.76
C VAL A 133 -12.34 -4.06 5.56
N ARG A 134 -11.67 -3.00 5.10
CA ARG A 134 -11.91 -2.37 3.81
C ARG A 134 -10.86 -2.80 2.79
N ALA A 135 -11.35 -3.07 1.60
CA ALA A 135 -10.55 -3.47 0.45
C ALA A 135 -10.95 -2.71 -0.84
N GLN A 136 -11.46 -1.49 -0.68
CA GLN A 136 -11.90 -0.67 -1.82
C GLN A 136 -10.72 -0.23 -2.71
N ASN A 137 -9.57 0.02 -2.08
CA ASN A 137 -8.33 0.31 -2.77
C ASN A 137 -7.67 -0.98 -3.27
N ARG A 138 -6.65 -0.86 -4.12
CA ARG A 138 -6.06 -2.01 -4.82
C ARG A 138 -4.54 -1.94 -4.77
N LEU A 139 -3.89 -3.10 -4.73
CA LEU A 139 -2.43 -3.19 -4.92
C LEU A 139 -2.03 -2.72 -6.32
N PHE A 140 -2.82 -3.14 -7.31
CA PHE A 140 -2.65 -2.83 -8.72
C PHE A 140 -3.82 -1.99 -9.20
N VAL A 141 -3.52 -0.85 -9.83
CA VAL A 141 -4.51 -0.13 -10.64
C VAL A 141 -4.83 -0.98 -11.87
N VAL A 142 -3.78 -1.53 -12.50
CA VAL A 142 -3.82 -2.52 -13.59
C VAL A 142 -2.77 -3.59 -13.30
N PRO A 143 -3.07 -4.90 -13.42
CA PRO A 143 -4.37 -5.48 -13.80
C PRO A 143 -5.44 -5.34 -12.71
N HIS A 144 -6.71 -5.39 -13.11
CA HIS A 144 -7.85 -5.28 -12.21
C HIS A 144 -8.15 -6.61 -11.52
N VAL A 145 -8.47 -6.57 -10.23
CA VAL A 145 -8.84 -7.75 -9.44
C VAL A 145 -10.15 -8.34 -9.99
N VAL A 146 -10.16 -9.65 -10.24
CA VAL A 146 -11.35 -10.41 -10.67
C VAL A 146 -11.89 -11.27 -9.53
N THR A 147 -11.00 -11.83 -8.72
CA THR A 147 -11.34 -12.59 -7.52
C THR A 147 -10.29 -12.32 -6.45
N GLY A 148 -10.65 -12.48 -5.19
CA GLY A 148 -9.70 -12.46 -4.08
C GLY A 148 -10.42 -12.22 -2.76
N LYS A 149 -9.85 -12.76 -1.68
CA LYS A 149 -10.35 -12.54 -0.33
C LYS A 149 -9.20 -12.15 0.60
N TYR A 150 -9.40 -11.08 1.35
CA TYR A 150 -8.52 -10.70 2.45
C TYR A 150 -8.99 -11.37 3.73
N THR A 151 -8.05 -11.88 4.52
CA THR A 151 -8.30 -12.40 5.86
C THR A 151 -7.24 -11.86 6.79
N CYS A 152 -7.68 -11.20 7.86
CA CYS A 152 -6.82 -10.59 8.85
C CYS A 152 -7.11 -11.18 10.22
N GLU A 153 -6.05 -11.43 10.98
CA GLU A 153 -6.13 -11.91 12.35
C GLU A 153 -5.51 -10.87 13.27
N MET A 154 -6.28 -10.45 14.26
CA MET A 154 -5.86 -9.56 15.33
C MET A 154 -5.82 -10.31 16.65
N THR A 155 -4.78 -10.06 17.46
CA THR A 155 -4.71 -10.55 18.84
C THR A 155 -4.37 -9.41 19.78
N ALA A 156 -5.28 -9.08 20.71
CA ALA A 156 -5.09 -8.08 21.74
C ALA A 156 -4.62 -8.71 23.06
N TYR A 157 -3.81 -7.97 23.81
CA TYR A 157 -3.25 -8.35 25.12
C TYR A 157 -2.88 -7.10 25.91
N ARG A 158 -2.80 -7.23 27.24
CA ARG A 158 -2.52 -6.10 28.13
C ARG A 158 -1.06 -5.66 28.07
N LYS A 159 -0.83 -4.34 28.10
CA LYS A 159 0.51 -3.74 28.12
C LYS A 159 1.30 -4.10 29.38
N ASP A 160 0.61 -4.29 30.49
CA ASP A 160 1.18 -4.69 31.79
C ASP A 160 1.64 -6.16 31.85
N LYS A 161 1.51 -6.90 30.74
CA LYS A 161 1.88 -8.31 30.61
C LYS A 161 1.10 -9.26 31.51
N ALA A 162 -0.02 -8.82 32.09
CA ALA A 162 -0.94 -9.73 32.75
C ALA A 162 -1.43 -10.79 31.74
N ALA A 163 -1.64 -12.02 32.23
CA ALA A 163 -2.03 -13.14 31.39
C ALA A 163 -3.38 -12.91 30.69
N GLY A 164 -3.55 -13.45 29.50
CA GLY A 164 -4.80 -13.41 28.75
C GLY A 164 -4.64 -12.82 27.34
N LYS A 165 -5.51 -13.25 26.41
CA LYS A 165 -5.55 -12.79 25.03
C LYS A 165 -6.99 -12.73 24.52
N ALA A 166 -7.24 -11.80 23.62
CA ALA A 166 -8.47 -11.74 22.84
C ALA A 166 -8.14 -11.74 21.35
N LYS A 167 -8.92 -12.45 20.53
CA LYS A 167 -8.68 -12.58 19.09
C LYS A 167 -9.89 -12.14 18.28
N SER A 168 -9.63 -11.59 17.10
CA SER A 168 -10.63 -11.33 16.07
C SER A 168 -10.10 -11.79 14.72
N THR A 169 -10.93 -12.47 13.95
CA THR A 169 -10.63 -12.86 12.57
C THR A 169 -11.58 -12.10 11.67
N LEU A 170 -11.01 -11.18 10.90
CA LEU A 170 -11.71 -10.30 9.97
C LEU A 170 -11.55 -10.81 8.55
N PHE A 171 -12.55 -10.62 7.71
CA PHE A 171 -12.40 -10.93 6.29
C PHE A 171 -13.28 -10.04 5.42
N THR A 172 -12.86 -9.86 4.17
CA THR A 172 -13.65 -9.16 3.16
C THR A 172 -13.26 -9.64 1.77
N ASP A 173 -14.20 -9.54 0.83
CA ASP A 173 -13.93 -9.79 -0.58
C ASP A 173 -13.14 -8.61 -1.19
N ALA A 174 -12.24 -8.90 -2.12
CA ALA A 174 -11.40 -7.88 -2.75
C ALA A 174 -12.10 -7.15 -3.91
N VAL A 175 -13.26 -7.63 -4.35
CA VAL A 175 -14.05 -7.10 -5.46
C VAL A 175 -15.37 -6.53 -4.95
N VAL A 176 -16.08 -7.29 -4.11
CA VAL A 176 -17.36 -6.87 -3.54
C VAL A 176 -17.12 -6.12 -2.24
N VAL A 177 -17.49 -4.84 -2.22
CA VAL A 177 -17.44 -4.03 -1.01
C VAL A 177 -18.44 -4.58 -0.01
N ASN A 178 -17.94 -5.17 1.07
CA ASN A 178 -18.76 -5.59 2.20
C ASN A 178 -18.19 -5.04 3.51
N LYS A 179 -19.09 -4.67 4.43
CA LYS A 179 -18.79 -4.21 5.78
C LYS A 179 -19.22 -5.27 6.79
N ASP A 180 -18.60 -6.45 6.71
CA ASP A 180 -18.80 -7.49 7.71
C ASP A 180 -18.19 -7.03 9.03
N ILE A 181 -19.04 -6.92 10.05
CA ILE A 181 -18.62 -6.49 11.39
C ILE A 181 -18.17 -7.70 12.18
N HIS A 182 -17.05 -7.53 12.88
CA HIS A 182 -16.44 -8.52 13.73
C HIS A 182 -16.12 -7.93 15.09
N TRP A 183 -16.05 -8.80 16.10
CA TRP A 183 -15.73 -8.45 17.48
C TRP A 183 -14.61 -9.36 17.97
N PHE A 184 -13.84 -8.85 18.93
CA PHE A 184 -12.91 -9.67 19.67
C PHE A 184 -13.63 -10.73 20.52
N LYS A 185 -12.97 -11.87 20.71
CA LYS A 185 -13.37 -12.94 21.63
C LYS A 185 -12.14 -13.47 22.35
N GLY A 186 -12.26 -13.68 23.66
CA GLY A 186 -11.18 -14.24 24.47
C GLY A 186 -11.35 -13.95 25.95
N ASP A 187 -10.23 -13.86 26.65
CA ASP A 187 -10.22 -13.77 28.12
C ASP A 187 -10.87 -12.48 28.63
N SER A 188 -11.77 -12.61 29.62
CA SER A 188 -12.58 -11.50 30.14
C SER A 188 -11.74 -10.32 30.64
N ASN A 189 -10.60 -10.59 31.27
CA ASN A 189 -9.72 -9.54 31.77
C ASN A 189 -9.10 -8.69 30.65
N VAL A 190 -8.97 -9.22 29.43
CA VAL A 190 -8.56 -8.47 28.23
C VAL A 190 -9.76 -7.79 27.59
N MET A 191 -10.90 -8.49 27.49
CA MET A 191 -12.14 -7.97 26.89
C MET A 191 -12.71 -6.75 27.62
N GLU A 192 -12.59 -6.72 28.94
CA GLU A 192 -13.06 -5.62 29.81
C GLU A 192 -12.04 -4.48 29.96
N SER A 193 -10.83 -4.62 29.40
CA SER A 193 -9.80 -3.58 29.47
C SER A 193 -10.07 -2.45 28.48
N LYS A 194 -9.65 -1.23 28.84
CA LYS A 194 -9.69 -0.07 27.94
C LYS A 194 -8.67 -0.24 26.83
N LEU A 195 -8.95 0.29 25.64
CA LEU A 195 -8.04 0.20 24.48
C LEU A 195 -6.64 0.76 24.77
N VAL A 196 -6.54 1.82 25.56
CA VAL A 196 -5.27 2.47 25.94
C VAL A 196 -4.34 1.57 26.76
N ASP A 197 -4.90 0.58 27.46
CA ASP A 197 -4.17 -0.38 28.31
C ASP A 197 -3.76 -1.65 27.52
N LEU A 198 -4.12 -1.71 26.24
CA LEU A 198 -3.92 -2.86 25.37
C LEU A 198 -2.93 -2.57 24.25
N ASN A 199 -2.19 -3.60 23.88
CA ASN A 199 -1.50 -3.70 22.59
C ASN A 199 -2.17 -4.79 21.77
N TYR A 200 -1.95 -4.75 20.45
CA TYR A 200 -2.37 -5.82 19.56
C TYR A 200 -1.27 -6.24 18.59
N THR A 201 -1.39 -7.48 18.11
CA THR A 201 -0.74 -7.95 16.90
C THR A 201 -1.76 -8.01 15.77
N VAL A 202 -1.31 -7.75 14.55
CA VAL A 202 -2.14 -7.88 13.35
C VAL A 202 -1.36 -8.56 12.23
N SER A 203 -2.02 -9.49 11.57
CA SER A 203 -1.52 -10.15 10.37
C SER A 203 -2.63 -10.21 9.33
N CYS A 204 -2.30 -9.99 8.06
CA CYS A 204 -3.26 -10.11 6.95
C CYS A 204 -2.67 -11.00 5.85
N LYS A 205 -3.56 -11.69 5.13
CA LYS A 205 -3.20 -12.46 3.95
C LYS A 205 -4.28 -12.33 2.89
N GLY A 206 -3.86 -12.37 1.63
CA GLY A 206 -4.76 -12.49 0.49
C GLY A 206 -4.81 -13.92 -0.03
N THR A 207 -6.00 -14.42 -0.33
CA THR A 207 -6.22 -15.77 -0.87
C THR A 207 -7.09 -15.73 -2.12
N GLY A 208 -6.85 -16.66 -3.05
CA GLY A 208 -7.71 -16.82 -4.23
C GLY A 208 -7.67 -15.63 -5.19
N PHE A 209 -6.57 -14.90 -5.26
CA PHE A 209 -6.46 -13.72 -6.12
C PHE A 209 -6.30 -14.08 -7.59
N SER A 210 -7.05 -13.39 -8.44
CA SER A 210 -6.77 -13.32 -9.86
C SER A 210 -7.03 -11.91 -10.38
N TRP A 211 -6.34 -11.55 -11.45
CA TRP A 211 -6.45 -10.26 -12.10
C TRP A 211 -6.57 -10.40 -13.60
N GLN A 212 -7.14 -9.38 -14.22
CA GLN A 212 -7.22 -9.24 -15.66
C GLN A 212 -6.92 -7.82 -16.10
N ARG A 213 -6.33 -7.69 -17.29
CA ARG A 213 -6.23 -6.43 -18.01
C ARG A 213 -6.54 -6.66 -19.48
N LYS A 214 -6.90 -5.60 -20.20
CA LYS A 214 -6.91 -5.64 -21.66
C LYS A 214 -5.47 -5.62 -22.19
N PRO A 215 -5.20 -6.25 -23.36
CA PRO A 215 -3.86 -6.30 -23.95
C PRO A 215 -3.16 -4.94 -24.08
N GLU A 216 -3.93 -3.88 -24.39
CA GLU A 216 -3.45 -2.50 -24.55
C GLU A 216 -3.14 -1.76 -23.24
N GLU A 217 -3.64 -2.26 -22.10
CA GLU A 217 -3.42 -1.61 -20.80
C GLU A 217 -2.02 -1.88 -20.27
N LYS A 218 -1.36 -0.82 -19.81
CA LYS A 218 -0.07 -0.91 -19.14
C LYS A 218 -0.27 -1.28 -17.68
N VAL A 219 0.47 -2.28 -17.23
CA VAL A 219 0.48 -2.70 -15.83
C VAL A 219 0.96 -1.55 -14.94
N LYS A 220 0.22 -1.32 -13.85
CA LYS A 220 0.41 -0.18 -12.96
C LYS A 220 0.07 -0.52 -11.51
N PHE A 221 0.99 -0.21 -10.60
CA PHE A 221 0.74 -0.24 -9.16
C PHE A 221 -0.07 0.97 -8.68
N GLU A 222 -0.77 0.77 -7.56
CA GLU A 222 -1.19 1.90 -6.73
C GLU A 222 0.02 2.51 -6.03
N SER A 223 0.12 3.83 -6.03
CA SER A 223 1.26 4.58 -5.50
C SER A 223 0.85 5.69 -4.52
N ASP A 224 -0.44 5.99 -4.37
CA ASP A 224 -0.92 6.89 -3.32
C ASP A 224 -0.94 6.14 -1.99
N TRP A 225 -0.16 6.62 -1.02
CA TRP A 225 -0.10 6.02 0.32
C TRP A 225 -1.47 6.01 1.02
N LYS A 226 -2.36 6.96 0.69
CA LYS A 226 -3.73 7.03 1.22
C LYS A 226 -4.59 5.86 0.76
N ASN A 227 -4.22 5.23 -0.36
CA ASN A 227 -4.95 4.11 -0.95
C ASN A 227 -4.47 2.77 -0.39
N GLY A 228 -4.24 2.70 0.92
CA GLY A 228 -3.83 1.46 1.57
C GLY A 228 -4.87 0.34 1.43
N VAL A 229 -4.38 -0.90 1.27
CA VAL A 229 -5.18 -2.12 1.17
C VAL A 229 -4.40 -3.36 1.66
N PRO A 230 -5.02 -4.26 2.45
CA PRO A 230 -6.29 -4.03 3.14
C PRO A 230 -6.16 -2.91 4.18
N SER A 231 -7.28 -2.34 4.62
CA SER A 231 -7.32 -1.47 5.80
C SER A 231 -8.29 -2.03 6.82
N ILE A 232 -7.99 -1.90 8.10
CA ILE A 232 -8.83 -2.29 9.21
C ILE A 232 -9.32 -1.01 9.88
N GLU A 233 -10.63 -0.91 9.99
CA GLU A 233 -11.29 0.20 10.68
C GLU A 233 -11.98 -0.33 11.93
N MET A 234 -12.09 0.56 12.92
CA MET A 234 -12.81 0.31 14.15
C MET A 234 -13.81 1.40 14.46
N GLN A 235 -14.82 1.03 15.24
CA GLN A 235 -15.82 1.91 15.80
C GLN A 235 -16.22 1.38 17.18
N ASP A 236 -16.40 2.29 18.13
CA ASP A 236 -17.01 1.95 19.41
C ASP A 236 -18.53 1.84 19.21
N SER A 237 -19.10 0.68 19.55
CA SER A 237 -20.55 0.45 19.47
C SER A 237 -21.37 1.35 20.38
N LYS A 238 -20.74 2.01 21.36
CA LYS A 238 -21.37 2.93 22.31
C LYS A 238 -21.09 4.39 22.03
N ASP A 239 -20.27 4.72 21.03
CA ASP A 239 -19.97 6.11 20.69
C ASP A 239 -21.22 6.78 20.07
N PRO A 240 -21.79 7.83 20.70
CA PRO A 240 -22.98 8.51 20.19
C PRO A 240 -22.72 9.25 18.86
N ASN A 241 -21.45 9.55 18.56
CA ASN A 241 -21.05 10.30 17.36
C ASN A 241 -20.63 9.38 16.20
N TYR A 242 -20.61 8.05 16.42
CA TYR A 242 -20.30 7.05 15.41
C TYR A 242 -18.95 7.29 14.69
N TYR A 243 -17.93 7.78 15.40
CA TYR A 243 -16.61 8.00 14.79
C TYR A 243 -15.97 6.67 14.36
N ILE A 244 -15.26 6.75 13.22
CA ILE A 244 -14.54 5.63 12.62
C ILE A 244 -13.05 5.95 12.68
N TYR A 245 -12.28 5.00 13.20
CA TYR A 245 -10.84 5.11 13.34
C TYR A 245 -10.14 4.06 12.47
N ASN A 246 -9.08 4.46 11.78
CA ASN A 246 -8.18 3.50 11.13
C ASN A 246 -7.29 2.85 12.18
N VAL A 247 -7.28 1.53 12.22
CA VAL A 247 -6.48 0.75 13.16
C VAL A 247 -5.12 0.41 12.54
N ALA A 248 -5.17 -0.23 11.37
CA ALA A 248 -3.99 -0.62 10.60
C ALA A 248 -4.34 -0.63 9.11
N PHE A 249 -3.42 -0.23 8.26
CA PHE A 249 -3.58 -0.39 6.82
C PHE A 249 -2.26 -0.59 6.11
N TRP A 250 -2.31 -1.29 4.98
CA TRP A 250 -1.13 -1.58 4.18
C TRP A 250 -0.98 -0.60 3.02
N SER A 251 -0.03 0.33 3.08
CA SER A 251 0.20 1.35 2.05
C SER A 251 1.23 0.93 1.01
N PRO A 252 1.15 1.48 -0.23
CA PRO A 252 2.27 1.43 -1.16
C PRO A 252 3.56 1.96 -0.52
N PRO A 253 4.70 1.27 -0.66
CA PRO A 253 5.96 1.74 -0.11
C PRO A 253 6.43 3.05 -0.76
N GLY A 254 7.17 3.83 0.02
CA GLY A 254 7.81 5.06 -0.48
C GLY A 254 8.74 4.77 -1.67
N GLY A 255 8.70 5.64 -2.69
CA GLY A 255 9.55 5.50 -3.88
C GLY A 255 9.14 4.35 -4.82
N LEU A 256 7.97 3.75 -4.62
CA LEU A 256 7.43 2.77 -5.56
C LEU A 256 7.26 3.38 -6.94
N ASN A 257 7.91 2.80 -7.95
CA ASN A 257 7.64 3.16 -9.33
C ASN A 257 6.28 2.57 -9.73
N PRO A 258 5.25 3.40 -10.02
CA PRO A 258 3.94 2.89 -10.38
C PRO A 258 3.97 2.11 -11.70
N ASN A 259 4.93 2.41 -12.59
CA ASN A 259 5.06 1.77 -13.89
C ASN A 259 6.16 0.70 -13.80
N PHE A 260 5.77 -0.56 -13.72
CA PHE A 260 6.72 -1.67 -13.75
C PHE A 260 6.57 -2.49 -15.03
N LYS A 261 7.62 -3.23 -15.37
CA LYS A 261 7.60 -4.09 -16.55
C LYS A 261 6.58 -5.20 -16.34
N ASP A 262 5.64 -5.30 -17.27
CA ASP A 262 4.68 -6.40 -17.29
C ASP A 262 5.43 -7.75 -17.33
N PRO A 263 5.12 -8.69 -16.40
CA PRO A 263 5.73 -10.01 -16.41
C PRO A 263 5.23 -10.92 -17.55
N ALA A 264 4.27 -10.47 -18.36
CA ALA A 264 3.81 -11.17 -19.55
C ALA A 264 4.92 -11.36 -20.60
N VAL A 265 4.95 -12.53 -21.23
CA VAL A 265 5.87 -12.89 -22.31
C VAL A 265 5.08 -13.00 -23.62
N VAL A 266 5.46 -12.23 -24.63
CA VAL A 266 4.82 -12.30 -25.96
C VAL A 266 5.47 -13.42 -26.77
N GLN A 267 4.67 -14.35 -27.28
CA GLN A 267 5.08 -15.27 -28.32
C GLN A 267 4.70 -14.69 -29.69
N PRO A 268 5.60 -14.77 -30.69
CA PRO A 268 5.24 -14.41 -32.04
C PRO A 268 4.11 -15.32 -32.52
N HIS A 269 3.14 -14.76 -33.24
CA HIS A 269 2.11 -15.56 -33.88
C HIS A 269 2.77 -16.64 -34.73
N ALA A 270 2.31 -17.88 -34.60
CA ALA A 270 2.59 -18.87 -35.61
C ALA A 270 1.90 -18.38 -36.89
N GLU A 271 2.67 -17.80 -37.82
CA GLU A 271 2.21 -17.68 -39.19
C GLU A 271 1.87 -19.09 -39.67
N ASN A 272 0.59 -19.34 -39.94
CA ASN A 272 0.18 -20.52 -40.70
C ASN A 272 0.96 -20.48 -42.02
N ASN A 273 1.94 -21.36 -42.15
CA ASN A 273 2.53 -21.73 -43.45
C ASN A 273 1.49 -22.54 -44.25
N ASP A 274 0.35 -21.92 -44.58
CA ASP A 274 -0.60 -22.49 -45.52
C ASP A 274 -0.14 -22.12 -46.94
N ASN A 275 0.58 -23.08 -47.53
CA ASN A 275 0.73 -23.33 -48.96
C ASN A 275 1.60 -22.37 -49.79
N GLN A 276 2.91 -22.53 -49.63
CA GLN A 276 3.78 -22.67 -50.81
C GLN A 276 3.36 -23.91 -51.62
N GLN A 277 2.42 -23.75 -52.54
CA GLN A 277 2.39 -24.52 -53.78
C GLN A 277 1.50 -23.81 -54.81
N LYS A 278 2.07 -22.76 -55.41
CA LYS A 278 1.64 -22.32 -56.73
C LYS A 278 2.78 -22.65 -57.70
N VAL A 279 2.83 -23.90 -58.11
CA VAL A 279 3.65 -24.31 -59.25
C VAL A 279 2.93 -23.82 -60.50
N THR A 280 3.57 -22.90 -61.22
CA THR A 280 3.34 -22.62 -62.65
C THR A 280 4.74 -22.37 -63.23
N PRO A 281 5.02 -22.72 -64.50
CA PRO A 281 4.17 -22.48 -65.67
C PRO A 281 3.52 -23.73 -66.27
#